data_AF-A0A957T1Y6-F1
#
_entry.id   AF-A0A957T1Y6-F1
#
_cell.length_a   1.000
_cell.length_b   1.000
_cell.length_c   1.000
_cell.angle_alpha   90.00
_cell.angle_beta   90.00
_cell.angle_gamma   90.00
#
_symmetry.space_group_name_H-M   'P 1'
#
loop_
_entity.id
_entity.type
_entity.pdbx_description
1 polymer ?
#
loop_
_entity_poly.entity_id
_entity_poly.type
_entity_poly.pdbx_seq_one_letter_code
_entity_poly.pdbx_strand_id
1 'polypeptide(L)'
;MQLNEAIRELWRSWVGKAGLVLLITLFVGAGYVLATYPLDYGDRTWSNPTIWVDNPKAAAPTWTNLWRREPEPEHLVLTAGAPDEVREATAGKLETYRLAFFYDYAQPPTFLAITLGDVLYAERPPLINVSLLRPDGKEVRLLRHAVRGPREGEQGPFERYITEPLRIQLSTDESTIGGLQEFLADQFELQADARDLRGVVDRALFGTPTAATLAAGTSAGDGLTFTPLTGEYTVIIQAAFRDPADQMGLVRFVAGGAVYGLMGTDTLGRDLAEGLLFG
;
A
#
# COMPACT_ATOMS: atom_id res chain seq x y z
N MET A 1 49.95 13.81 29.08
CA MET A 1 50.04 15.12 28.40
C MET A 1 49.53 15.04 26.96
N GLN A 2 49.93 14.03 26.18
CA GLN A 2 49.56 13.91 24.75
C GLN A 2 48.05 13.71 24.44
N LEU A 3 47.28 13.00 25.30
CA LEU A 3 45.85 12.77 25.03
C LEU A 3 45.01 14.06 25.13
N ASN A 4 45.27 14.89 26.14
CA ASN A 4 44.54 16.15 26.34
C ASN A 4 44.91 17.20 25.28
N GLU A 5 46.13 17.16 24.74
CA GLU A 5 46.54 17.99 23.61
C GLU A 5 45.91 17.51 22.30
N ALA A 6 45.87 16.20 22.06
CA ALA A 6 45.21 15.62 20.89
C ALA A 6 43.69 15.90 20.87
N ILE A 7 43.00 15.77 22.02
CA ILE A 7 41.57 16.09 22.15
C ILE A 7 41.33 17.59 21.91
N ARG A 8 42.22 18.45 22.42
CA ARG A 8 42.13 19.90 22.24
C ARG A 8 42.32 20.31 20.78
N GLU A 9 43.24 19.68 20.06
CA GLU A 9 43.48 19.93 18.64
C GLU A 9 42.34 19.40 17.75
N LEU A 10 41.76 18.25 18.10
CA LEU A 10 40.57 17.68 17.44
C LEU A 10 39.36 18.64 17.53
N TRP A 11 39.15 19.25 18.69
CA TRP A 11 38.09 20.24 18.92
C TRP A 11 38.37 21.61 18.32
N ARG A 12 39.60 21.88 17.88
CA ARG A 12 40.00 23.16 17.31
C ARG A 12 39.85 23.21 15.79
N SER A 13 39.98 22.07 15.11
CA SER A 13 39.83 21.97 13.65
C SER A 13 38.38 21.65 13.23
N TRP A 14 37.93 22.22 12.11
CA TRP A 14 36.61 21.92 11.54
C TRP A 14 36.49 20.45 11.11
N VAL A 15 37.58 19.91 10.54
CA VAL A 15 37.66 18.50 10.10
C VAL A 15 37.61 17.54 11.30
N GLY A 16 38.30 17.85 12.39
CA GLY A 16 38.27 17.04 13.62
C GLY A 16 36.86 16.97 14.23
N LYS A 17 36.13 18.09 14.26
CA LYS A 17 34.72 18.11 14.69
C LYS A 17 33.83 17.27 13.78
N ALA A 18 33.96 17.39 12.46
CA ALA A 18 33.17 16.59 11.52
C ALA A 18 33.42 15.08 11.68
N GLY A 19 34.68 14.68 11.84
CA GLY A 19 35.04 13.29 12.12
C GLY A 19 34.50 12.78 13.45
N LEU A 20 34.55 13.61 14.50
CA LEU A 20 33.98 13.26 15.81
C LEU A 20 32.45 13.10 15.74
N VAL A 21 31.75 13.98 15.01
CA VAL A 21 30.30 13.86 14.78
C VAL A 21 29.98 12.56 14.05
N LEU A 22 30.69 12.24 12.96
CA LEU A 22 30.50 10.99 12.23
C LEU A 22 30.73 9.77 13.14
N LEU A 23 31.82 9.78 13.92
CA LEU A 23 32.13 8.70 14.86
C LEU A 23 31.03 8.52 15.90
N ILE A 24 30.54 9.61 16.48
CA ILE A 24 29.42 9.57 17.44
C ILE A 24 28.16 9.00 16.77
N THR A 25 27.84 9.45 15.55
CA THR A 25 26.69 8.93 14.80
C THR A 25 26.80 7.43 14.56
N LEU A 26 27.98 6.93 14.17
CA LEU A 26 28.22 5.51 13.97
C LEU A 26 28.12 4.71 15.29
N PHE A 27 28.67 5.23 16.38
CA PHE A 27 28.56 4.59 17.70
C PHE A 27 27.11 4.54 18.20
N VAL A 28 26.35 5.61 18.00
CA VAL A 28 24.93 5.66 18.35
C VAL A 28 24.14 4.68 17.48
N GLY A 29 24.41 4.63 16.18
CA GLY A 29 23.78 3.65 15.27
C GLY A 29 24.07 2.20 15.66
N ALA A 30 25.34 1.88 15.94
CA ALA A 30 25.73 0.54 16.40
C ALA A 30 25.07 0.17 17.74
N GLY A 31 25.04 1.11 18.70
CA GLY A 31 24.36 0.92 19.98
C GLY A 31 22.85 0.73 19.82
N TYR A 32 22.23 1.47 18.90
CA TYR A 32 20.80 1.33 18.57
C TYR A 32 20.49 -0.06 17.99
N VAL A 33 21.30 -0.53 17.03
CA VAL A 33 21.13 -1.86 16.43
C VAL A 33 21.26 -2.96 17.48
N LEU A 34 22.30 -2.92 18.32
CA LEU A 34 22.48 -3.89 19.41
C LEU A 34 21.32 -3.89 20.42
N ALA A 35 20.66 -2.75 20.63
CA ALA A 35 19.55 -2.61 21.56
C ALA A 35 18.20 -3.04 20.97
N THR A 36 18.02 -2.95 19.65
CA THR A 36 16.70 -3.07 19.00
C THR A 36 16.58 -4.25 18.05
N TYR A 37 17.66 -4.63 17.35
CA TYR A 37 17.59 -5.66 16.32
C TYR A 37 17.82 -7.04 16.95
N PRO A 38 16.98 -8.04 16.63
CA PRO A 38 17.20 -9.40 17.10
C PRO A 38 18.44 -10.01 16.44
N LEU A 39 19.06 -10.99 17.10
CA LEU A 39 20.28 -11.64 16.60
C LEU A 39 20.09 -12.35 15.25
N ASP A 40 18.85 -12.73 14.92
CA ASP A 40 18.44 -13.39 13.68
C ASP A 40 17.80 -12.44 12.64
N TYR A 41 17.96 -11.12 12.81
CA TYR A 41 17.35 -10.10 11.93
C TYR A 41 17.62 -10.32 10.44
N GLY A 42 18.85 -10.71 10.08
CA GLY A 42 19.25 -10.91 8.69
C GLY A 42 18.43 -11.96 7.96
N ASP A 43 18.15 -13.10 8.60
CA ASP A 43 17.38 -14.19 8.02
C ASP A 43 15.88 -13.95 8.16
N ARG A 44 15.44 -13.51 9.34
CA ARG A 44 14.03 -13.39 9.69
C ARG A 44 13.33 -12.19 9.02
N THR A 45 14.04 -11.07 8.91
CA THR A 45 13.47 -9.80 8.45
C THR A 45 14.08 -9.35 7.13
N TRP A 46 15.40 -9.13 7.10
CA TRP A 46 16.06 -8.55 5.93
C TRP A 46 15.90 -9.43 4.68
N SER A 47 16.20 -10.72 4.80
CA SER A 47 16.13 -11.67 3.69
C SER A 47 14.70 -12.10 3.35
N ASN A 48 13.72 -11.80 4.21
CA ASN A 48 12.35 -12.27 4.09
C ASN A 48 11.50 -11.32 3.23
N PRO A 49 11.13 -11.69 1.98
CA PRO A 49 10.42 -10.78 1.07
C PRO A 49 9.01 -10.42 1.54
N THR A 50 8.38 -11.26 2.38
CA THR A 50 7.00 -11.02 2.85
C THR A 50 6.92 -9.81 3.79
N ILE A 51 8.02 -9.42 4.44
CA ILE A 51 8.10 -8.21 5.27
C ILE A 51 8.04 -6.94 4.40
N TRP A 52 8.69 -6.98 3.23
CA TRP A 52 8.89 -5.82 2.36
C TRP A 52 7.86 -5.72 1.24
N VAL A 53 6.93 -6.70 1.15
CA VAL A 53 6.01 -6.84 0.01
C VAL A 53 5.07 -5.64 -0.16
N ASP A 54 4.78 -4.94 0.94
CA ASP A 54 3.95 -3.74 0.93
C ASP A 54 4.74 -2.48 0.58
N ASN A 55 6.07 -2.52 0.52
CA ASN A 55 6.88 -1.36 0.17
C ASN A 55 6.98 -1.16 -1.35
N PRO A 56 7.10 0.10 -1.81
CA PRO A 56 7.43 0.37 -3.20
C PRO A 56 8.85 -0.07 -3.52
N LYS A 57 9.07 -0.48 -4.78
CA LYS A 57 10.38 -0.94 -5.27
C LYS A 57 11.13 0.22 -5.91
N ALA A 58 12.43 0.32 -5.62
CA ALA A 58 13.33 1.35 -6.13
C ALA A 58 12.81 2.78 -5.92
N ALA A 59 12.15 3.03 -4.78
CA ALA A 59 11.61 4.34 -4.44
C ALA A 59 12.73 5.26 -3.95
N ALA A 60 12.67 6.54 -4.34
CA ALA A 60 13.60 7.54 -3.86
C ALA A 60 13.30 7.91 -2.39
N PRO A 61 14.25 8.53 -1.66
CA PRO A 61 13.97 9.04 -0.32
C PRO A 61 12.88 10.13 -0.29
N THR A 62 12.03 10.12 0.75
CA THR A 62 10.95 11.12 0.90
C THR A 62 11.46 12.56 0.96
N TRP A 63 12.64 12.79 1.55
CA TRP A 63 13.23 14.12 1.62
C TRP A 63 13.55 14.72 0.24
N THR A 64 13.60 13.92 -0.83
CA THR A 64 13.76 14.44 -2.20
C THR A 64 12.57 15.29 -2.65
N ASN A 65 11.37 15.10 -2.08
CA ASN A 65 10.21 15.96 -2.34
C ASN A 65 10.44 17.42 -1.95
N LEU A 66 11.36 17.72 -1.01
CA LEU A 66 11.64 19.08 -0.55
C LEU A 66 12.24 20.01 -1.62
N TRP A 67 12.83 19.46 -2.70
CA TRP A 67 13.36 20.27 -3.80
C TRP A 67 12.64 20.04 -5.13
N ARG A 68 11.61 19.20 -5.15
CA ARG A 68 10.80 19.00 -6.35
C ARG A 68 9.78 20.12 -6.47
N ARG A 69 9.54 20.58 -7.71
CA ARG A 69 8.45 21.52 -8.00
C ARG A 69 7.09 20.86 -7.86
N GLU A 70 7.02 19.59 -8.25
CA GLU A 70 5.85 18.73 -8.10
C GLU A 70 6.28 17.52 -7.26
N PRO A 71 5.75 17.37 -6.03
CA PRO A 71 6.12 16.26 -5.17
C PRO A 71 5.65 14.93 -5.76
N GLU A 72 6.44 13.89 -5.52
CA GLU A 72 6.09 12.52 -5.88
C GLU A 72 5.26 11.86 -4.77
N PRO A 73 4.37 10.91 -5.12
CA PRO A 73 3.52 10.21 -4.16
C PRO A 73 4.32 9.55 -3.06
N GLU A 74 3.99 9.88 -1.82
CA GLU A 74 4.54 9.19 -0.65
C GLU A 74 3.81 7.87 -0.43
N HIS A 75 4.55 6.89 0.08
CA HIS A 75 3.98 5.60 0.38
C HIS A 75 2.96 5.67 1.53
N LEU A 76 1.77 5.10 1.31
CA LEU A 76 0.67 5.16 2.25
C LEU A 76 0.18 3.75 2.60
N VAL A 77 0.03 3.50 3.90
CA VAL A 77 -0.55 2.27 4.45
C VAL A 77 -1.66 2.64 5.42
N LEU A 78 -2.86 2.11 5.18
CA LEU A 78 -4.04 2.30 6.03
C LEU A 78 -4.45 0.93 6.56
N THR A 79 -4.67 0.80 7.87
CA THR A 79 -5.04 -0.48 8.50
C THR A 79 -6.24 -0.28 9.41
N ALA A 80 -7.18 -1.22 9.38
CA ALA A 80 -8.28 -1.34 10.32
C ALA A 80 -8.37 -2.78 10.85
N GLY A 81 -8.62 -2.92 12.15
CA GLY A 81 -8.84 -4.22 12.79
C GLY A 81 -10.29 -4.45 13.24
N ALA A 82 -11.16 -3.47 13.01
CA ALA A 82 -12.59 -3.54 13.31
C ALA A 82 -13.36 -2.66 12.31
N PRO A 83 -14.63 -2.99 12.02
CA PRO A 83 -15.45 -2.23 11.08
C PRO A 83 -15.94 -0.91 11.69
N ASP A 84 -16.12 0.10 10.84
CA ASP A 84 -16.75 1.38 11.22
C ASP A 84 -18.27 1.24 11.39
N GLU A 85 -18.87 0.32 10.65
CA GLU A 85 -20.31 0.11 10.62
C GLU A 85 -20.63 -1.39 10.49
N VAL A 86 -21.55 -1.87 11.33
CA VAL A 86 -22.12 -3.22 11.23
C VAL A 86 -23.62 -3.09 11.01
N ARG A 87 -24.12 -3.63 9.90
CA ARG A 87 -25.54 -3.62 9.55
C ARG A 87 -26.09 -5.03 9.50
N GLU A 88 -27.24 -5.22 10.12
CA GLU A 88 -28.04 -6.44 9.92
C GLU A 88 -28.57 -6.45 8.48
N ALA A 89 -28.35 -7.56 7.78
CA ALA A 89 -28.83 -7.81 6.44
C ALA A 89 -29.73 -9.04 6.44
N THR A 90 -30.63 -9.17 5.45
CA THR A 90 -31.54 -10.32 5.37
C THR A 90 -30.82 -11.67 5.36
N ALA A 91 -29.56 -11.70 4.92
CA ALA A 91 -28.75 -12.91 4.78
C ALA A 91 -27.68 -13.10 5.88
N GLY A 92 -27.62 -12.24 6.90
CA GLY A 92 -26.60 -12.27 7.95
C GLY A 92 -26.21 -10.85 8.35
N LYS A 93 -24.91 -10.55 8.49
CA LYS A 93 -24.43 -9.19 8.76
C LYS A 93 -23.51 -8.66 7.67
N LEU A 94 -23.50 -7.34 7.51
CA LEU A 94 -22.60 -6.62 6.63
C LEU A 94 -21.70 -5.72 7.47
N GLU A 95 -20.40 -6.02 7.46
CA GLU A 95 -19.38 -5.19 8.08
C GLU A 95 -18.77 -4.26 7.02
N THR A 96 -18.69 -2.96 7.34
CA THR A 96 -18.12 -1.94 6.46
C THR A 96 -16.93 -1.26 7.12
N TYR A 97 -15.80 -1.25 6.41
CA TYR A 97 -14.55 -0.58 6.78
C TYR A 97 -14.31 0.57 5.79
N ARG A 98 -13.95 1.75 6.28
CA ARG A 98 -13.78 2.99 5.53
C ARG A 98 -12.40 3.55 5.81
N LEU A 99 -11.49 3.38 4.85
CA LEU A 99 -10.13 3.89 4.93
C LEU A 99 -10.02 5.16 4.08
N ALA A 100 -10.25 6.31 4.71
CA ALA A 100 -10.17 7.62 4.06
C ALA A 100 -8.74 8.15 4.03
N PHE A 101 -8.35 8.79 2.93
CA PHE A 101 -7.06 9.47 2.79
C PHE A 101 -7.13 10.61 1.77
N PHE A 102 -6.32 11.64 1.99
CA PHE A 102 -6.17 12.73 1.04
C PHE A 102 -5.02 12.43 0.09
N TYR A 103 -5.25 12.61 -1.21
CA TYR A 103 -4.26 12.36 -2.25
C TYR A 103 -4.06 13.62 -3.10
N ASP A 104 -2.92 14.28 -2.92
CA ASP A 104 -2.59 15.57 -3.56
C ASP A 104 -1.33 15.47 -4.41
N TYR A 105 -1.31 14.48 -5.29
CA TYR A 105 -0.20 14.26 -6.21
C TYR A 105 -0.72 14.21 -7.65
N ALA A 106 0.05 14.82 -8.55
CA ALA A 106 -0.21 14.75 -9.98
C ALA A 106 0.14 13.37 -10.57
N GLN A 107 1.01 12.60 -9.93
CA GLN A 107 1.33 11.24 -10.34
C GLN A 107 0.44 10.24 -9.60
N PRO A 108 0.04 9.12 -10.23
CA PRO A 108 -0.68 8.05 -9.56
C PRO A 108 0.25 7.31 -8.57
N PRO A 109 -0.33 6.53 -7.63
CA PRO A 109 0.46 5.55 -6.87
C PRO A 109 1.18 4.58 -7.80
N THR A 110 2.30 4.03 -7.35
CA THR A 110 3.09 3.04 -8.13
C THR A 110 2.44 1.67 -8.19
N PHE A 111 1.60 1.35 -7.20
CA PHE A 111 0.69 0.22 -7.20
C PHE A 111 -0.36 0.41 -6.09
N LEU A 112 -1.39 -0.41 -6.12
CA LEU A 112 -2.40 -0.54 -5.08
C LEU A 112 -2.47 -1.99 -4.62
N ALA A 113 -2.63 -2.20 -3.32
CA ALA A 113 -2.86 -3.52 -2.76
C ALA A 113 -3.86 -3.49 -1.60
N ILE A 114 -4.53 -4.61 -1.41
CA ILE A 114 -5.36 -4.89 -0.23
C ILE A 114 -4.84 -6.16 0.43
N THR A 115 -4.80 -6.14 1.76
CA THR A 115 -4.45 -7.29 2.60
C THR A 115 -5.61 -7.58 3.54
N LEU A 116 -6.04 -8.84 3.57
CA LEU A 116 -7.13 -9.34 4.39
C LEU A 116 -6.58 -10.42 5.31
N GLY A 117 -6.87 -10.35 6.60
CA GLY A 117 -6.38 -11.29 7.60
C GLY A 117 -7.42 -11.60 8.66
N ASP A 118 -7.14 -12.63 9.45
CA ASP A 118 -7.92 -12.99 10.63
C ASP A 118 -9.41 -13.22 10.33
N VAL A 119 -9.69 -13.95 9.24
CA VAL A 119 -11.07 -14.23 8.81
C VAL A 119 -11.56 -15.50 9.49
N LEU A 120 -12.65 -15.38 10.23
CA LEU A 120 -13.36 -16.47 10.91
C LEU A 120 -14.78 -16.56 10.35
N TYR A 121 -15.22 -17.75 9.92
CA TYR A 121 -16.61 -17.96 9.54
C TYR A 121 -17.13 -19.36 9.87
N ALA A 122 -18.41 -19.51 10.22
CA ALA A 122 -18.99 -20.78 10.65
C ALA A 122 -19.70 -21.54 9.51
N GLU A 123 -20.62 -20.89 8.79
CA GLU A 123 -21.51 -21.58 7.84
C GLU A 123 -21.08 -21.41 6.38
N ARG A 124 -21.01 -20.16 5.93
CA ARG A 124 -20.80 -19.82 4.52
C ARG A 124 -19.58 -18.94 4.38
N PRO A 125 -18.72 -19.20 3.36
CA PRO A 125 -17.58 -18.35 3.12
C PRO A 125 -18.04 -16.92 2.84
N PRO A 126 -17.47 -15.92 3.53
CA PRO A 126 -17.88 -14.54 3.36
C PRO A 126 -17.47 -14.02 1.98
N LEU A 127 -18.25 -13.06 1.49
CA LEU A 127 -17.96 -12.32 0.27
C LEU A 127 -17.44 -10.93 0.65
N ILE A 128 -16.26 -10.59 0.16
CA ILE A 128 -15.59 -9.33 0.42
C ILE A 128 -15.59 -8.50 -0.86
N ASN A 129 -16.22 -7.33 -0.80
CA ASN A 129 -16.19 -6.34 -1.87
C ASN A 129 -15.29 -5.19 -1.46
N VAL A 130 -14.44 -4.73 -2.38
CA VAL A 130 -13.62 -3.53 -2.22
C VAL A 130 -14.01 -2.54 -3.29
N SER A 131 -14.28 -1.30 -2.89
CA SER A 131 -14.51 -0.19 -3.79
C SER A 131 -13.70 1.03 -3.39
N LEU A 132 -13.52 1.93 -4.35
CA LEU A 132 -12.85 3.21 -4.17
C LEU A 132 -13.82 4.33 -4.47
N LEU A 133 -14.18 5.08 -3.43
CA LEU A 133 -14.88 6.35 -3.57
C LEU A 133 -13.85 7.43 -3.88
N ARG A 134 -14.06 8.12 -5.00
CA ARG A 134 -13.18 9.18 -5.50
C ARG A 134 -13.62 10.57 -5.02
N PRO A 135 -12.76 11.61 -5.13
CA PRO A 135 -13.10 12.99 -4.79
C PRO A 135 -14.26 13.58 -5.58
N ASP A 136 -14.53 13.07 -6.78
CA ASP A 136 -15.66 13.47 -7.63
C ASP A 136 -16.98 12.81 -7.21
N GLY A 137 -17.00 12.08 -6.09
CA GLY A 137 -18.17 11.38 -5.55
C GLY A 137 -18.53 10.10 -6.28
N LYS A 138 -17.76 9.68 -7.29
CA LYS A 138 -18.01 8.45 -8.02
C LYS A 138 -17.31 7.26 -7.34
N GLU A 139 -17.97 6.11 -7.34
CA GLU A 139 -17.47 4.88 -6.72
C GLU A 139 -17.05 3.87 -7.80
N VAL A 140 -15.82 3.36 -7.69
CA VAL A 140 -15.29 2.31 -8.56
C VAL A 140 -15.25 0.99 -7.79
N ARG A 141 -15.90 -0.06 -8.28
CA ARG A 141 -15.72 -1.41 -7.71
C ARG A 141 -14.35 -1.93 -8.15
N LEU A 142 -13.50 -2.28 -7.18
CA LEU A 142 -12.17 -2.81 -7.45
C LEU A 142 -12.17 -4.34 -7.37
N LEU A 143 -12.53 -4.90 -6.22
CA LEU A 143 -12.38 -6.33 -5.98
C LEU A 143 -13.69 -6.95 -5.52
N ARG A 144 -13.97 -8.14 -6.02
CA ARG A 144 -14.95 -9.06 -5.45
C ARG A 144 -14.27 -10.38 -5.12
N HIS A 145 -13.97 -10.58 -3.85
CA HIS A 145 -13.25 -11.76 -3.36
C HIS A 145 -14.15 -12.67 -2.54
N ALA A 146 -14.30 -13.92 -2.97
CA ALA A 146 -14.95 -14.96 -2.19
C ALA A 146 -13.90 -15.68 -1.34
N VAL A 147 -14.07 -15.64 -0.02
CA VAL A 147 -13.15 -16.34 0.88
C VAL A 147 -13.18 -17.84 0.61
N ARG A 148 -12.03 -18.50 0.73
CA ARG A 148 -11.90 -19.92 0.39
C ARG A 148 -12.74 -20.78 1.33
N GLY A 149 -13.57 -21.64 0.74
CA GLY A 149 -14.46 -22.56 1.46
C GLY A 149 -13.76 -23.63 2.30
N PRO A 150 -14.55 -24.44 3.05
CA PRO A 150 -14.04 -25.56 3.84
C PRO A 150 -13.23 -26.56 3.00
N ARG A 151 -12.17 -27.11 3.60
CA ARG A 151 -11.40 -28.23 3.02
C ARG A 151 -12.09 -29.55 3.37
N GLU A 152 -11.79 -30.61 2.63
CA GLU A 152 -12.33 -31.93 2.90
C GLU A 152 -12.00 -32.39 4.33
N GLY A 153 -13.03 -32.75 5.11
CA GLY A 153 -12.90 -33.17 6.50
C GLY A 153 -12.71 -32.04 7.53
N GLU A 154 -12.65 -30.78 7.10
CA GLU A 154 -12.55 -29.62 8.01
C GLU A 154 -13.89 -29.36 8.71
N GLN A 155 -13.86 -29.15 10.02
CA GLN A 155 -15.05 -28.78 10.81
C GLN A 155 -14.95 -27.32 11.25
N GLY A 156 -16.08 -26.61 11.20
CA GLY A 156 -16.14 -25.20 11.55
C GLY A 156 -15.99 -24.94 13.06
N PRO A 157 -15.75 -23.67 13.45
CA PRO A 157 -15.61 -22.52 12.57
C PRO A 157 -14.31 -22.55 11.75
N PHE A 158 -14.36 -21.99 10.55
CA PHE A 158 -13.28 -22.01 9.57
C PHE A 158 -12.44 -20.75 9.68
N GLU A 159 -11.14 -20.96 9.88
CA GLU A 159 -10.16 -19.88 9.95
C GLU A 159 -9.43 -19.74 8.61
N ARG A 160 -9.33 -18.50 8.11
CA ARG A 160 -8.61 -18.16 6.88
C ARG A 160 -7.72 -16.96 7.14
N TYR A 161 -6.54 -17.00 6.52
CA TYR A 161 -5.60 -15.88 6.52
C TYR A 161 -5.07 -15.49 7.91
N ILE A 162 -4.94 -16.46 8.83
CA ILE A 162 -4.42 -16.24 10.19
C ILE A 162 -2.88 -16.11 10.16
N THR A 163 -2.20 -17.16 9.70
CA THR A 163 -0.73 -17.19 9.68
C THR A 163 -0.15 -16.34 8.54
N GLU A 164 -0.82 -16.34 7.40
CA GLU A 164 -0.43 -15.61 6.20
C GLU A 164 -1.64 -14.83 5.69
N PRO A 165 -1.68 -13.51 5.92
CA PRO A 165 -2.72 -12.64 5.38
C PRO A 165 -2.79 -12.73 3.85
N LEU A 166 -4.00 -12.68 3.30
CA LEU A 166 -4.19 -12.65 1.86
C LEU A 166 -3.91 -11.25 1.34
N ARG A 167 -2.80 -11.09 0.62
CA ARG A 167 -2.48 -9.87 -0.12
C ARG A 167 -2.88 -10.01 -1.60
N ILE A 168 -3.62 -9.03 -2.11
CA ILE A 168 -4.02 -8.93 -3.53
C ILE A 168 -3.53 -7.59 -4.07
N GLN A 169 -2.82 -7.62 -5.20
CA GLN A 169 -2.39 -6.41 -5.90
C GLN A 169 -3.49 -5.95 -6.86
N LEU A 170 -4.20 -4.89 -6.47
CA LEU A 170 -5.38 -4.37 -7.17
C LEU A 170 -5.03 -3.84 -8.57
N SER A 171 -3.87 -3.20 -8.74
CA SER A 171 -3.45 -2.62 -10.03
C SER A 171 -3.30 -3.66 -11.16
N THR A 172 -3.16 -4.93 -10.82
CA THR A 172 -2.97 -6.04 -11.77
C THR A 172 -4.08 -7.08 -11.70
N ASP A 173 -5.08 -6.87 -10.84
CA ASP A 173 -6.15 -7.82 -10.60
C ASP A 173 -7.24 -7.72 -11.69
N GLU A 174 -7.70 -8.87 -12.17
CA GLU A 174 -8.68 -8.94 -13.28
C GLU A 174 -10.08 -8.46 -12.86
N SER A 175 -10.47 -8.65 -11.58
CA SER A 175 -11.73 -8.06 -11.07
C SER A 175 -11.65 -6.54 -11.06
N THR A 176 -10.47 -5.99 -10.75
CA THR A 176 -10.23 -4.54 -10.74
C THR A 176 -10.27 -3.96 -12.14
N ILE A 177 -9.64 -4.63 -13.11
CA ILE A 177 -9.72 -4.22 -14.51
C ILE A 177 -11.16 -4.25 -15.01
N GLY A 178 -11.90 -5.33 -14.73
CA GLY A 178 -13.31 -5.44 -15.14
C GLY A 178 -14.21 -4.36 -14.51
N GLY A 179 -14.04 -4.11 -13.21
CA GLY A 179 -14.77 -3.05 -12.52
C GLY A 179 -14.42 -1.64 -13.01
N LEU A 180 -13.16 -1.42 -13.39
CA LEU A 180 -12.73 -0.17 -14.02
C LEU A 180 -13.32 0.00 -15.43
N GLN A 181 -13.42 -1.07 -16.23
CA GLN A 181 -14.09 -1.02 -17.54
C GLN A 181 -15.57 -0.60 -17.40
N GLU A 182 -16.29 -1.26 -16.50
CA GLU A 182 -17.70 -0.93 -16.19
C GLU A 182 -17.83 0.53 -15.75
N PHE A 183 -16.96 0.98 -14.84
CA PHE A 183 -16.92 2.36 -14.38
C PHE A 183 -16.67 3.37 -15.50
N LEU A 184 -15.68 3.13 -16.37
CA LEU A 184 -15.35 4.05 -17.48
C LEU A 184 -16.47 4.11 -18.52
N ALA A 185 -17.11 2.99 -18.81
CA ALA A 185 -18.26 2.92 -19.70
C ALA A 185 -19.46 3.71 -19.12
N ASP A 186 -19.79 3.49 -17.85
CA ASP A 186 -20.97 4.07 -17.23
C ASP A 186 -20.81 5.57 -16.92
N GLN A 187 -19.61 5.97 -16.48
CA GLN A 187 -19.37 7.32 -15.95
C GLN A 187 -18.79 8.29 -16.96
N PHE A 188 -18.25 7.78 -18.07
CA PHE A 188 -17.56 8.58 -19.10
C PHE A 188 -17.88 8.16 -20.54
N GLU A 189 -18.79 7.20 -20.74
CA GLU A 189 -19.13 6.64 -22.06
C GLU A 189 -17.90 6.09 -22.81
N LEU A 190 -16.85 5.72 -22.06
CA LEU A 190 -15.58 5.26 -22.59
C LEU A 190 -15.50 3.73 -22.54
N GLN A 191 -15.68 3.11 -23.71
CA GLN A 191 -15.53 1.68 -23.90
C GLN A 191 -14.04 1.34 -24.07
N ALA A 192 -13.37 1.03 -22.96
CA ALA A 192 -11.96 0.65 -22.95
C ALA A 192 -11.79 -0.87 -22.94
N ASP A 193 -10.82 -1.38 -23.72
CA ASP A 193 -10.45 -2.79 -23.68
C ASP A 193 -9.61 -3.11 -22.44
N ALA A 194 -9.80 -4.30 -21.87
CA ALA A 194 -9.07 -4.75 -20.68
C ALA A 194 -7.55 -4.75 -20.89
N ARG A 195 -7.10 -4.95 -22.13
CA ARG A 195 -5.67 -4.92 -22.49
C ARG A 195 -5.08 -3.53 -22.39
N ASP A 196 -5.82 -2.52 -22.80
CA ASP A 196 -5.37 -1.12 -22.81
C ASP A 196 -5.35 -0.54 -21.39
N LEU A 197 -6.18 -1.08 -20.50
CA LEU A 197 -6.20 -0.69 -19.09
C LEU A 197 -5.04 -1.30 -18.28
N ARG A 198 -4.46 -2.42 -18.73
CA ARG A 198 -3.32 -3.03 -18.04
C ARG A 198 -2.14 -2.06 -18.04
N GLY A 199 -1.64 -1.71 -16.86
CA GLY A 199 -0.53 -0.77 -16.68
C GLY A 199 -0.94 0.70 -16.57
N VAL A 200 -2.22 1.04 -16.78
CA VAL A 200 -2.77 2.39 -16.54
C VAL A 200 -3.88 2.41 -15.50
N VAL A 201 -4.18 1.28 -14.85
CA VAL A 201 -5.20 1.15 -13.80
C VAL A 201 -5.07 2.27 -12.75
N ASP A 202 -3.87 2.47 -12.20
CA ASP A 202 -3.66 3.47 -11.14
C ASP A 202 -3.90 4.90 -11.65
N ARG A 203 -3.49 5.21 -12.89
CA ARG A 203 -3.76 6.51 -13.53
C ARG A 203 -5.25 6.74 -13.75
N ALA A 204 -5.97 5.69 -14.13
CA ALA A 204 -7.41 5.76 -14.38
C ALA A 204 -8.21 5.93 -13.08
N LEU A 205 -7.83 5.21 -12.02
CA LEU A 205 -8.44 5.32 -10.70
C LEU A 205 -8.21 6.69 -10.07
N PHE A 206 -7.00 7.23 -10.20
CA PHE A 206 -6.57 8.52 -9.66
C PHE A 206 -6.65 9.66 -10.70
N GLY A 207 -7.52 9.53 -11.70
CA GLY A 207 -7.64 10.51 -12.76
C GLY A 207 -8.99 10.52 -13.46
N THR A 208 -9.13 11.46 -14.39
CA THR A 208 -10.28 11.59 -15.29
C THR A 208 -9.80 11.46 -16.74
N PRO A 209 -10.52 10.72 -17.62
CA PRO A 209 -10.12 10.61 -19.02
C PRO A 209 -9.96 11.99 -19.66
N THR A 210 -8.87 12.22 -20.40
CA THR A 210 -8.69 13.48 -21.13
C THR A 210 -9.67 13.57 -22.31
N ALA A 211 -9.91 14.78 -22.81
CA ALA A 211 -10.73 14.98 -24.01
C ALA A 211 -10.18 14.21 -25.23
N ALA A 212 -8.85 14.07 -25.33
CA ALA A 212 -8.21 13.29 -26.38
C ALA A 212 -8.56 11.80 -26.27
N THR A 213 -8.50 11.25 -25.05
CA THR A 213 -8.90 9.86 -24.77
C THR A 213 -10.38 9.63 -25.11
N LEU A 214 -11.26 10.54 -24.69
CA LEU A 214 -12.69 10.44 -24.99
C LEU A 214 -12.98 10.55 -26.50
N ALA A 215 -12.26 11.41 -27.22
CA ALA A 215 -12.40 11.56 -28.66
C ALA A 215 -11.88 10.35 -29.46
N ALA A 216 -10.85 9.66 -28.94
CA ALA A 216 -10.32 8.44 -29.55
C ALA A 216 -11.27 7.23 -29.38
N GLY A 217 -12.17 7.28 -28.39
CA GLY A 217 -13.15 6.23 -28.11
C GLY A 217 -12.50 4.86 -27.90
N THR A 218 -13.03 3.84 -28.56
CA THR A 218 -12.55 2.44 -28.49
C THR A 218 -11.23 2.21 -29.22
N SER A 219 -10.68 3.21 -29.92
CA SER A 219 -9.50 3.06 -30.78
C SER A 219 -8.23 3.65 -30.17
N ALA A 220 -8.22 3.89 -28.85
CA ALA A 220 -7.12 4.58 -28.19
C ALA A 220 -5.80 3.78 -28.19
N GLY A 221 -5.85 2.44 -28.33
CA GLY A 221 -4.66 1.59 -28.17
C GLY A 221 -3.91 1.91 -26.87
N ASP A 222 -2.57 1.92 -26.90
CA ASP A 222 -1.70 2.26 -25.75
C ASP A 222 -1.80 3.75 -25.28
N GLY A 223 -2.74 4.53 -25.82
CA GLY A 223 -2.82 5.99 -25.68
C GLY A 223 -3.80 6.53 -24.62
N LEU A 224 -4.33 5.70 -23.73
CA LEU A 224 -5.25 6.17 -22.68
C LEU A 224 -4.52 7.15 -21.74
N THR A 225 -4.95 8.41 -21.78
CA THR A 225 -4.42 9.48 -20.93
C THR A 225 -5.49 9.98 -19.97
N PHE A 226 -5.05 10.27 -18.75
CA PHE A 226 -5.90 10.73 -17.65
C PHE A 226 -5.31 12.00 -17.04
N THR A 227 -6.16 12.98 -16.77
CA THR A 227 -5.82 14.13 -15.96
C THR A 227 -5.88 13.72 -14.50
N PRO A 228 -4.85 14.00 -13.68
CA PRO A 228 -4.84 13.64 -12.27
C PRO A 228 -6.04 14.22 -11.53
N LEU A 229 -6.62 13.42 -10.64
CA LEU A 229 -7.71 13.84 -9.76
C LEU A 229 -7.17 13.85 -8.34
N THR A 230 -7.01 15.04 -7.77
CA THR A 230 -6.60 15.21 -6.38
C THR A 230 -7.81 15.38 -5.47
N GLY A 231 -7.66 15.05 -4.20
CA GLY A 231 -8.69 15.25 -3.19
C GLY A 231 -8.81 14.08 -2.22
N GLU A 232 -9.98 13.98 -1.59
CA GLU A 232 -10.27 12.93 -0.62
C GLU A 232 -10.77 11.65 -1.30
N TYR A 233 -10.06 10.55 -1.05
CA TYR A 233 -10.40 9.21 -1.47
C TYR A 233 -10.85 8.39 -0.25
N THR A 234 -11.74 7.44 -0.44
CA THR A 234 -12.09 6.46 0.58
C THR A 234 -12.10 5.06 -0.01
N VAL A 235 -11.29 4.16 0.54
CA VAL A 235 -11.40 2.73 0.25
C VAL A 235 -12.49 2.17 1.14
N ILE A 236 -13.51 1.58 0.52
CA ILE A 236 -14.64 0.98 1.22
C ILE A 236 -14.52 -0.53 1.06
N ILE A 237 -14.41 -1.23 2.19
CA ILE A 237 -14.37 -2.69 2.23
C ILE A 237 -15.64 -3.18 2.91
N GLN A 238 -16.39 -4.01 2.20
CA GLN A 238 -17.65 -4.58 2.69
C GLN A 238 -17.52 -6.10 2.76
N ALA A 239 -17.60 -6.65 3.97
CA ALA A 239 -17.59 -8.08 4.22
C ALA A 239 -18.99 -8.57 4.60
N ALA A 240 -19.57 -9.43 3.76
CA ALA A 240 -20.86 -10.05 4.01
C ALA A 240 -20.68 -11.40 4.70
N PHE A 241 -21.12 -11.48 5.94
CA PHE A 241 -21.04 -12.66 6.79
C PHE A 241 -22.42 -13.28 7.03
N ARG A 242 -22.44 -14.58 7.35
CA ARG A 242 -23.69 -15.31 7.57
C ARG A 242 -24.04 -15.34 9.06
N ASP A 243 -23.06 -15.62 9.91
CA ASP A 243 -23.24 -15.69 11.36
C ASP A 243 -22.80 -14.37 12.02
N PRO A 244 -23.53 -13.88 13.04
CA PRO A 244 -23.10 -12.72 13.82
C PRO A 244 -21.71 -12.84 14.47
N ALA A 245 -21.24 -14.07 14.75
CA ALA A 245 -19.93 -14.35 15.32
C ALA A 245 -18.80 -14.45 14.28
N ASP A 246 -19.13 -14.53 12.98
CA ASP A 246 -18.12 -14.46 11.91
C ASP A 246 -17.44 -13.09 11.93
N GLN A 247 -16.16 -12.98 11.59
CA GLN A 247 -15.45 -11.70 11.65
C GLN A 247 -14.23 -11.66 10.73
N MET A 248 -13.69 -10.46 10.53
CA MET A 248 -12.40 -10.22 9.89
C MET A 248 -11.58 -9.26 10.75
N GLY A 249 -10.44 -9.72 11.26
CA GLY A 249 -9.63 -8.96 12.21
C GLY A 249 -8.57 -8.05 11.58
N LEU A 250 -8.34 -8.15 10.27
CA LEU A 250 -7.36 -7.30 9.58
C LEU A 250 -7.83 -6.93 8.17
N VAL A 251 -7.91 -5.62 7.94
CA VAL A 251 -7.98 -5.01 6.61
C VAL A 251 -6.86 -4.01 6.50
N ARG A 252 -6.04 -4.12 5.46
CA ARG A 252 -5.02 -3.12 5.14
C ARG A 252 -5.08 -2.74 3.68
N PHE A 253 -5.11 -1.45 3.42
CA PHE A 253 -4.95 -0.89 2.09
C PHE A 253 -3.56 -0.25 1.97
N VAL A 254 -2.95 -0.43 0.80
CA VAL A 254 -1.63 0.09 0.48
C VAL A 254 -1.72 0.86 -0.84
N ALA A 255 -1.24 2.10 -0.82
CA ALA A 255 -0.91 2.85 -2.03
C ALA A 255 0.61 3.04 -2.09
N GLY A 256 1.23 2.42 -3.10
CA GLY A 256 2.66 2.47 -3.36
C GLY A 256 3.13 3.89 -3.66
N GLY A 257 4.16 4.34 -2.95
CA GLY A 257 4.80 5.63 -3.23
C GLY A 257 5.82 5.53 -4.36
N ALA A 258 6.17 6.65 -4.96
CA ALA A 258 7.40 6.80 -5.74
C ALA A 258 8.58 7.24 -4.84
N VAL A 259 8.25 7.77 -3.65
CA VAL A 259 9.21 8.01 -2.57
C VAL A 259 8.84 7.23 -1.30
N TYR A 260 9.86 6.86 -0.52
CA TYR A 260 9.70 6.09 0.71
C TYR A 260 10.80 6.42 1.73
N GLY A 261 10.40 6.61 2.99
CA GLY A 261 11.32 6.67 4.13
C GLY A 261 12.46 7.69 4.02
N LEU A 262 13.46 7.52 4.88
CA LEU A 262 14.62 8.42 4.94
C LEU A 262 15.64 8.13 3.84
N MET A 263 15.74 6.89 3.35
CA MET A 263 16.79 6.48 2.40
C MET A 263 16.25 5.85 1.13
N GLY A 264 14.92 5.76 0.95
CA GLY A 264 14.33 5.06 -0.18
C GLY A 264 14.32 3.55 0.01
N THR A 265 14.03 2.84 -1.07
CA THR A 265 14.02 1.38 -1.11
C THR A 265 14.89 0.82 -2.22
N ASP A 266 15.36 -0.41 -2.03
CA ASP A 266 16.05 -1.14 -3.09
C ASP A 266 15.08 -1.71 -4.15
N THR A 267 15.60 -2.43 -5.15
CA THR A 267 14.80 -3.02 -6.23
C THR A 267 13.85 -4.14 -5.76
N LEU A 268 14.01 -4.63 -4.53
CA LEU A 268 13.15 -5.62 -3.88
C LEU A 268 12.11 -4.97 -2.95
N GLY A 269 12.24 -3.67 -2.66
CA GLY A 269 11.37 -2.93 -1.75
C GLY A 269 11.89 -2.84 -0.31
N ARG A 270 13.12 -3.30 -0.04
CA ARG A 270 13.71 -3.24 1.31
C ARG A 270 14.03 -1.80 1.67
N ASP A 271 13.78 -1.42 2.91
CA ASP A 271 14.15 -0.09 3.41
C ASP A 271 15.69 0.04 3.50
N LEU A 272 16.24 0.96 2.72
CA LEU A 272 17.69 1.19 2.68
C LEU A 272 18.24 1.77 3.99
N ALA A 273 17.42 2.44 4.80
CA ALA A 273 17.85 2.95 6.10
C ALA A 273 18.06 1.79 7.07
N GLU A 274 17.18 0.79 7.06
CA GLU A 274 17.35 -0.44 7.84
C GLU A 274 18.54 -1.26 7.35
N GLY A 275 18.78 -1.30 6.04
CA GLY A 275 19.97 -1.93 5.46
C GLY A 275 21.27 -1.29 5.92
N LEU A 276 21.32 0.05 5.96
CA LEU A 276 22.50 0.79 6.44
C LEU A 276 22.77 0.56 7.92
N LEU A 277 21.71 0.42 8.73
CA LEU A 277 21.84 0.09 10.16
C LEU A 277 22.27 -1.35 10.37
N PHE A 278 21.73 -2.29 9.60
CA PHE A 278 22.08 -3.71 9.71
C PHE A 278 23.53 -4.00 9.32
N GLY A 279 24.03 -3.37 8.26
CA GLY A 279 25.41 -3.53 7.76
C GLY A 279 25.54 -4.42 6.53
#